data_AF-A0A1Q7WM93-F1
#
_entry.id   AF-A0A1Q7WM93-F1
#
_cell.length_a   1.000
_cell.length_b   1.000
_cell.length_c   1.000
_cell.angle_alpha   90.00
_cell.angle_beta   90.00
_cell.angle_gamma   90.00
#
_symmetry.space_group_name_H-M   'P 1'
#
loop_
_entity.id
_entity.type
_entity.pdbx_description
1 polymer ?
#
loop_
_entity_poly.entity_id
_entity_poly.type
_entity_poly.pdbx_seq_one_letter_code
_entity_poly.pdbx_strand_id
1 'polypeptide(L)'
;MRRVAAGVPAEARAIAWLHEVLEYAAVSEDELRAAGASEAEVGAIGLLSRDHDGDDAAYLAHIAQIARAPGDAGRLARIVKHVDLVDRATHRATDPQAPAAPPHLKALDVLSRTALPTV
;
A
#
# COMPACT_ATOMS: atom_id res chain seq x y z
N MET A 1 6.18 1.43 -9.63
CA MET A 1 5.08 0.59 -10.18
C MET A 1 5.52 -0.77 -10.73
N ARG A 2 6.32 -0.84 -11.81
CA ARG A 2 6.61 -2.12 -12.52
C ARG A 2 7.24 -3.20 -11.64
N ARG A 3 8.17 -2.82 -10.75
CA ARG A 3 8.83 -3.76 -9.82
C ARG A 3 7.85 -4.32 -8.80
N VAL A 4 7.02 -3.45 -8.22
CA VAL A 4 5.96 -3.85 -7.27
C VAL A 4 4.94 -4.78 -7.94
N ALA A 5 4.45 -4.42 -9.14
CA ALA A 5 3.50 -5.26 -9.88
C ALA A 5 4.06 -6.64 -10.29
N ALA A 6 5.38 -6.73 -10.50
CA ALA A 6 6.07 -8.00 -10.75
C ALA A 6 6.26 -8.84 -9.47
N GLY A 7 6.35 -8.19 -8.31
CA GLY A 7 6.56 -8.84 -7.01
C GLY A 7 5.29 -9.34 -6.32
N VAL A 8 4.10 -9.02 -6.84
CA VAL A 8 2.82 -9.48 -6.26
C VAL A 8 2.20 -10.66 -7.04
N PRO A 9 1.39 -11.49 -6.36
CA PRO A 9 0.50 -12.47 -6.99
C PRO A 9 -0.43 -11.86 -8.05
N ALA A 10 -0.96 -12.70 -8.95
CA ALA A 10 -1.76 -12.25 -10.10
C ALA A 10 -3.01 -11.46 -9.67
N GLU A 11 -3.66 -11.90 -8.60
CA GLU A 11 -4.86 -11.28 -8.02
C GLU A 11 -4.63 -9.87 -7.45
N ALA A 12 -3.39 -9.50 -7.12
CA ALA A 12 -3.04 -8.17 -6.61
C ALA A 12 -2.37 -7.27 -7.66
N ARG A 13 -2.14 -7.79 -8.86
CA ARG A 13 -1.33 -7.11 -9.88
C ARG A 13 -1.97 -5.84 -10.42
N ALA A 14 -3.29 -5.84 -10.63
CA ALA A 14 -4.02 -4.65 -11.06
C ALA A 14 -3.88 -3.52 -10.04
N ILE A 15 -4.11 -3.81 -8.76
CA ILE A 15 -3.94 -2.87 -7.65
C ILE A 15 -2.48 -2.40 -7.57
N ALA A 16 -1.51 -3.30 -7.70
CA ALA A 16 -0.08 -2.93 -7.68
C ALA A 16 0.34 -2.04 -8.87
N TRP A 17 -0.33 -2.09 -10.01
CA TRP A 17 -0.10 -1.12 -11.08
C TRP A 17 -0.68 0.26 -10.74
N LEU A 18 -1.83 0.28 -10.07
CA LEU A 18 -2.56 1.51 -9.80
C LEU A 18 -2.12 2.23 -8.52
N HIS A 19 -1.58 1.53 -7.53
CA HIS A 19 -1.39 2.08 -6.19
C HIS A 19 -0.53 3.36 -6.13
N GLU A 20 0.54 3.47 -6.93
CA GLU A 20 1.32 4.71 -7.01
C GLU A 20 0.59 5.80 -7.79
N VAL A 21 -0.22 5.46 -8.81
CA VAL A 21 -1.00 6.47 -9.55
C VAL A 21 -2.06 7.06 -8.63
N LEU A 22 -2.73 6.20 -7.86
CA LEU A 22 -3.77 6.56 -6.90
C LEU A 22 -3.21 7.26 -5.66
N GLU A 23 -1.93 7.06 -5.36
CA GLU A 23 -1.22 7.80 -4.34
C GLU A 23 -1.05 9.29 -4.73
N TYR A 24 -1.15 9.66 -6.02
CA TYR A 24 -0.94 11.04 -6.50
C TYR A 24 -2.07 11.60 -7.37
N ALA A 25 -3.03 10.78 -7.79
CA ALA A 25 -4.17 11.18 -8.62
C ALA A 25 -5.49 10.84 -7.92
N ALA A 26 -6.38 11.82 -7.86
CA ALA A 26 -7.74 11.64 -7.35
C ALA A 26 -8.59 10.88 -8.39
N VAL A 27 -8.51 9.55 -8.38
CA VAL A 27 -9.48 8.69 -9.06
C VAL A 27 -10.56 8.35 -8.05
N SER A 28 -11.82 8.58 -8.43
CA SER A 28 -12.95 8.26 -7.57
C SER A 28 -13.23 6.75 -7.54
N GLU A 29 -13.82 6.27 -6.44
CA GLU A 29 -14.28 4.88 -6.36
C GLU A 29 -15.28 4.54 -7.46
N ASP A 30 -16.12 5.50 -7.85
CA ASP A 30 -17.14 5.31 -8.88
C ASP A 30 -16.52 5.10 -10.27
N GLU A 31 -15.41 5.78 -10.58
CA GLU A 31 -14.64 5.54 -11.80
C GLU A 31 -14.01 4.14 -11.81
N LEU A 32 -13.53 3.66 -10.66
CA LEU A 32 -12.99 2.30 -10.53
C LEU A 32 -14.08 1.24 -10.73
N ARG A 33 -15.26 1.44 -10.12
CA ARG A 33 -16.41 0.55 -10.30
C ARG A 33 -16.89 0.55 -11.76
N ALA A 34 -16.97 1.72 -12.39
CA ALA A 34 -17.34 1.86 -13.80
C ALA A 34 -16.33 1.17 -14.74
N ALA A 35 -15.06 1.10 -14.36
CA ALA A 35 -14.02 0.37 -15.07
C ALA A 35 -14.02 -1.15 -14.80
N GLY A 36 -14.94 -1.65 -13.97
CA GLY A 36 -15.11 -3.08 -13.67
C GLY A 36 -14.28 -3.58 -12.49
N ALA A 37 -13.74 -2.70 -11.64
CA ALA A 37 -13.08 -3.10 -10.41
C ALA A 37 -14.10 -3.74 -9.45
N SER A 38 -13.68 -4.82 -8.79
CA SER A 38 -14.44 -5.45 -7.72
C SER A 38 -14.46 -4.57 -6.46
N GLU A 39 -15.45 -4.78 -5.59
CA GLU A 39 -15.51 -4.08 -4.30
C GLU A 39 -14.27 -4.33 -3.42
N ALA A 40 -13.64 -5.51 -3.54
CA ALA A 40 -12.40 -5.81 -2.84
C ALA A 40 -11.23 -4.98 -3.38
N GLU A 41 -11.15 -4.77 -4.70
CA GLU A 41 -10.13 -3.92 -5.32
C GLU A 41 -10.35 -2.44 -5.00
N VAL A 42 -11.59 -1.96 -5.08
CA VAL A 42 -11.95 -0.59 -4.69
C VAL A 42 -11.61 -0.33 -3.23
N GLY A 43 -11.99 -1.24 -2.33
CA GLY A 43 -11.65 -1.12 -0.91
C GLY A 43 -10.14 -1.19 -0.64
N ALA A 44 -9.41 -2.05 -1.37
CA ALA A 44 -7.95 -2.12 -1.24
C ALA A 44 -7.27 -0.83 -1.74
N ILE A 45 -7.76 -0.24 -2.83
CA ILE A 45 -7.30 1.04 -3.34
C ILE A 45 -7.54 2.15 -2.31
N GLY A 46 -8.75 2.24 -1.75
CA GLY A 46 -9.05 3.23 -0.72
C GLY A 46 -8.16 3.11 0.52
N LEU A 47 -7.78 1.88 0.90
CA LEU A 47 -6.83 1.63 1.98
C LEU A 47 -5.38 2.02 1.64
N LEU A 48 -4.99 1.98 0.37
CA LEU A 48 -3.63 2.30 -0.08
C LEU A 48 -3.45 3.79 -0.37
N SER A 49 -4.53 4.49 -0.64
CA SER A 49 -4.58 5.94 -0.78
C SER A 49 -4.39 6.61 0.58
N ARG A 50 -3.49 7.58 0.65
CA ARG A 50 -3.22 8.35 1.86
C ARG A 50 -3.16 9.83 1.53
N ASP A 51 -3.37 10.64 2.55
CA ASP A 51 -2.96 12.04 2.53
C ASP A 51 -1.43 12.14 2.75
N HIS A 52 -0.78 13.04 2.01
CA HIS A 52 0.67 13.27 2.06
C HIS A 52 1.04 14.46 2.94
N ASP A 53 0.06 15.24 3.40
CA ASP A 53 0.26 16.44 4.23
C ASP A 53 0.57 16.11 5.72
N GLY A 54 0.67 14.81 6.06
CA GLY A 54 0.93 14.33 7.42
C GLY A 54 2.40 14.04 7.74
N ASP A 55 2.71 14.00 9.04
CA ASP A 55 4.02 13.62 9.57
C ASP A 55 4.26 12.09 9.60
N ASP A 56 5.43 11.68 10.09
CA ASP A 56 5.77 10.26 10.26
C ASP A 56 4.77 9.49 11.14
N ALA A 57 4.13 10.15 12.12
CA ALA A 57 3.14 9.52 12.98
C ALA A 57 1.83 9.26 12.22
N ALA A 58 1.37 10.22 11.43
CA ALA A 58 0.22 10.07 10.54
C ALA A 58 0.45 8.94 9.51
N TYR A 59 1.65 8.90 8.93
CA TYR A 59 2.05 7.82 8.02
C TYR A 59 1.97 6.45 8.69
N LEU A 60 2.58 6.28 9.88
CA LEU A 60 2.57 4.99 10.58
C LEU A 60 1.18 4.60 11.07
N ALA A 61 0.34 5.56 11.45
CA ALA A 61 -1.06 5.32 11.80
C ALA A 61 -1.84 4.75 10.60
N HIS A 62 -1.62 5.30 9.41
CA HIS A 62 -2.22 4.79 8.18
C HIS A 62 -1.75 3.36 7.84
N ILE A 63 -0.44 3.06 8.00
CA ILE A 63 0.07 1.69 7.84
C ILE A 63 -0.61 0.73 8.84
N ALA A 64 -0.84 1.17 10.07
CA ALA A 64 -1.56 0.37 11.07
C ALA A 64 -3.06 0.18 10.74
N GLN A 65 -3.68 1.08 9.97
CA GLN A 65 -5.04 0.88 9.45
C GLN A 65 -5.04 -0.23 8.40
N ILE A 66 -4.13 -0.19 7.42
CA ILE A 66 -3.97 -1.24 6.40
C ILE A 66 -3.71 -2.61 7.06
N ALA A 67 -2.85 -2.63 8.07
CA ALA A 67 -2.47 -3.86 8.76
C ALA A 67 -3.67 -4.54 9.46
N ARG A 68 -4.63 -3.75 9.97
CA ARG A 68 -5.84 -4.22 10.66
C ARG A 68 -7.06 -4.40 9.75
N ALA A 69 -6.99 -3.95 8.50
CA ALA A 69 -8.13 -3.97 7.60
C ALA A 69 -8.64 -5.42 7.38
N PRO A 70 -9.92 -5.71 7.62
CA PRO A 70 -10.47 -7.05 7.45
C PRO A 70 -10.73 -7.37 5.98
N GLY A 71 -11.04 -8.65 5.74
CA GLY A 71 -11.53 -9.13 4.45
C GLY A 71 -10.52 -9.05 3.30
N ASP A 72 -11.05 -9.25 2.09
CA ASP A 72 -10.25 -9.34 0.87
C ASP A 72 -9.56 -8.02 0.52
N ALA A 73 -10.25 -6.89 0.74
CA ALA A 73 -9.67 -5.56 0.56
C ALA A 73 -8.42 -5.36 1.43
N GLY A 74 -8.50 -5.69 2.72
CA GLY A 74 -7.34 -5.61 3.61
C GLY A 74 -6.22 -6.59 3.23
N ARG A 75 -6.57 -7.82 2.81
CA ARG A 75 -5.58 -8.80 2.34
C ARG A 75 -4.81 -8.26 1.13
N LEU A 76 -5.52 -7.77 0.12
CA LEU A 76 -4.94 -7.23 -1.11
C LEU A 76 -4.08 -6.00 -0.82
N ALA A 77 -4.56 -5.08 0.02
CA ALA A 77 -3.80 -3.90 0.43
C ALA A 77 -2.49 -4.28 1.13
N ARG A 78 -2.50 -5.25 2.06
CA ARG A 78 -1.28 -5.73 2.73
C ARG A 78 -0.26 -6.35 1.76
N ILE A 79 -0.71 -7.15 0.80
CA ILE A 79 0.16 -7.76 -0.22
C ILE A 79 0.91 -6.66 -1.00
N VAL A 80 0.17 -5.68 -1.54
CA VAL A 80 0.75 -4.60 -2.33
C VAL A 80 1.65 -3.73 -1.47
N LYS A 81 1.18 -3.32 -0.28
CA LYS A 81 1.94 -2.43 0.61
C LYS A 81 3.24 -3.07 1.09
N HIS A 82 3.25 -4.37 1.35
CA HIS A 82 4.47 -5.07 1.75
C HIS A 82 5.54 -5.00 0.67
N VAL A 83 5.19 -5.35 -0.58
CA VAL A 83 6.13 -5.32 -1.71
C VAL A 83 6.59 -3.89 -2.01
N ASP A 84 5.68 -2.91 -1.96
CA ASP A 84 6.00 -1.49 -2.10
C ASP A 84 7.02 -1.01 -1.05
N LEU A 85 6.79 -1.34 0.23
CA LEU A 85 7.70 -0.93 1.30
C LEU A 85 9.08 -1.59 1.19
N VAL A 86 9.15 -2.87 0.80
CA VAL A 86 10.42 -3.57 0.55
C VAL A 86 11.17 -2.92 -0.61
N ASP A 87 10.48 -2.61 -1.71
CA ASP A 87 11.07 -1.94 -2.88
C ASP A 87 11.64 -0.55 -2.51
N ARG A 88 10.86 0.26 -1.78
CA ARG A 88 11.28 1.61 -1.34
C ARG A 88 12.41 1.58 -0.33
N ALA A 89 12.38 0.64 0.63
CA ALA A 89 13.47 0.47 1.59
C ALA A 89 14.77 0.05 0.89
N THR A 90 14.68 -0.85 -0.10
CA THR A 90 15.83 -1.27 -0.90
C THR A 90 16.38 -0.12 -1.74
N HIS A 91 15.50 0.62 -2.43
CA HIS A 91 15.91 1.75 -3.26
C HIS A 91 16.60 2.84 -2.43
N ARG A 92 16.08 3.14 -1.23
CA ARG A 92 16.68 4.12 -0.31
C ARG A 92 18.06 3.68 0.18
N ALA A 93 18.25 2.39 0.47
CA ALA A 93 19.57 1.89 0.88
C ALA A 93 20.61 2.02 -0.25
N THR A 94 20.17 2.03 -1.51
CA THR A 94 21.04 2.14 -2.68
C THR A 94 21.27 3.57 -3.18
N ASP A 95 20.49 4.55 -2.70
CA ASP A 95 20.63 5.97 -3.08
C ASP A 95 20.81 6.86 -1.82
N PRO A 96 22.06 7.16 -1.43
CA PRO A 96 22.37 8.02 -0.29
C PRO A 96 21.93 9.49 -0.47
N GLN A 97 21.64 9.94 -1.70
CA GLN A 97 21.23 11.32 -2.00
C GLN A 97 19.71 11.47 -2.06
N ALA A 98 18.95 10.39 -1.89
CA ALA A 98 17.50 10.44 -1.90
C ALA A 98 16.96 11.38 -0.80
N PRO A 99 15.91 12.17 -1.09
CA PRO A 99 15.28 13.08 -0.13
C PRO A 99 14.85 12.39 1.16
N ALA A 100 14.58 13.17 2.22
CA ALA A 100 13.89 12.64 3.41
C ALA A 100 12.62 11.90 2.97
N ALA A 101 12.50 10.63 3.39
CA ALA A 101 11.40 9.76 3.01
C ALA A 101 10.77 9.19 4.29
N PRO A 102 9.50 8.76 4.22
CA PRO A 102 8.85 8.11 5.35
C PRO A 102 9.65 6.91 5.87
N PRO A 103 9.47 6.52 7.16
CA PRO A 103 10.25 5.46 7.79
C PRO A 103 9.80 4.06 7.31
N HIS A 104 10.16 3.66 6.09
CA HIS A 104 9.70 2.44 5.42
C HIS A 104 10.00 1.14 6.20
N LEU A 105 11.15 1.05 6.87
CA LEU A 105 11.48 -0.11 7.70
C LEU A 105 10.57 -0.21 8.94
N LYS A 106 10.21 0.92 9.54
CA LYS A 106 9.27 0.97 10.67
C LYS A 106 7.85 0.65 10.20
N ALA A 107 7.48 1.10 9.02
CA ALA A 107 6.21 0.73 8.39
C ALA A 107 6.12 -0.78 8.11
N LEU A 108 7.20 -1.43 7.66
CA LEU A 108 7.24 -2.89 7.50
C LEU A 108 6.98 -3.62 8.81
N ASP A 109 7.63 -3.20 9.89
CA ASP A 109 7.42 -3.76 11.22
C ASP A 109 5.96 -3.60 11.69
N VAL A 110 5.37 -2.41 11.50
CA VAL A 110 3.94 -2.17 11.80
C VAL A 110 3.03 -3.08 10.98
N LEU A 111 3.28 -3.20 9.67
CA LEU A 111 2.47 -3.99 8.75
C LEU A 111 2.51 -5.50 9.10
N SER A 112 3.66 -6.00 9.55
CA SER A 112 3.86 -7.41 9.90
C SER A 112 3.31 -7.80 11.27
N ARG A 113 3.23 -6.87 12.23
CA ARG A 113 2.79 -7.17 13.61
C ARG A 113 1.31 -7.50 13.77
N THR A 114 0.47 -7.14 12.80
CA THR A 114 -1.00 -7.32 12.91
C THR A 114 -1.53 -8.51 12.12
N ALA A 115 -0.64 -9.29 11.51
CA ALA A 115 -0.96 -10.53 10.79
C ALA A 115 -1.09 -11.78 11.67
N LEU A 116 -1.10 -11.64 13.00
CA LEU A 116 -1.39 -12.74 13.92
C LEU A 116 -2.89 -12.76 14.24
N PRO A 117 -3.70 -13.65 13.62
CA PRO A 117 -4.89 -14.12 14.28
C PRO A 117 -4.45 -14.98 15.47
N THR A 118 -4.83 -14.55 16.68
CA THR A 118 -4.85 -15.42 17.84
C THR A 118 -5.76 -16.60 17.50
N VAL A 119 -5.20 -17.82 17.56
CA VAL A 119 -5.95 -19.09 17.51
C VAL A 119 -6.89 -19.17 18.71
#